data_AF-A0A316THM5-F1
#
_entry.id   AF-A0A316THM5-F1
#
_cell.length_a   1.000
_cell.length_b   1.000
_cell.length_c   1.000
_cell.angle_alpha   90.00
_cell.angle_beta   90.00
_cell.angle_gamma   90.00
#
_symmetry.space_group_name_H-M   'P 1'
#
loop_
_entity.id
_entity.type
_entity.pdbx_description
1 polymer ?
#
loop_
_entity_poly.entity_id
_entity_poly.type
_entity_poly.pdbx_seq_one_letter_code
_entity_poly.pdbx_strand_id
1 'polypeptide(L)'
;MNLPEPRGQLSGQLVRALRDGAPVTGSTTSGKEDLQLSLWVLYELHYRGFDEVDDRREWDPALIGLRAGLEEQFEADLRDACAPVVALAGDSDWVPTQLEDITAYDNGTSLPRFLQREATSDQYLEFLVQRSIYHLKESDPHAFVVPRLAGAAKVALAELQYDEFGGGRPEALHSQLYADALEESGLDPTYGAYIDRVPAYALAVNNAMSLFGLHRRLRGAAMGHLAAFEMTSSLPCRRYLQGAERLDLPQAVRHYFDEHVEADAVHEHIAARDICGSLVEADPPLREDVLFGAAACVHLDAVAGEKMIDAWMRDSSTLLPELGREVA
;
A
#
# COMPACT_ATOMS: atom_id res chain seq x y z
N MET A 1 1.01 15.78 -10.55
CA MET A 1 2.26 15.18 -10.03
C MET A 1 3.25 15.05 -11.17
N ASN A 2 4.53 15.39 -10.95
CA ASN A 2 5.58 15.25 -11.98
C ASN A 2 6.11 13.81 -12.05
N LEU A 3 6.73 13.45 -13.19
CA LEU A 3 7.45 12.18 -13.30
C LEU A 3 8.61 12.12 -12.29
N PRO A 4 8.83 10.96 -11.63
CA PRO A 4 9.89 10.82 -10.63
C PRO A 4 11.28 10.74 -11.26
N GLU A 5 12.30 10.97 -10.44
CA GLU A 5 13.69 10.77 -10.81
C GLU A 5 13.99 9.27 -11.00
N PRO A 6 14.61 8.86 -12.13
CA PRO A 6 14.97 7.48 -12.37
C PRO A 6 15.89 6.86 -11.32
N ARG A 7 15.64 5.60 -10.96
CA ARG A 7 16.47 4.80 -10.02
C ARG A 7 17.22 3.65 -10.68
N GLY A 8 17.26 3.64 -12.01
CA GLY A 8 18.00 2.65 -12.78
C GLY A 8 17.73 2.77 -14.28
N GLN A 9 18.22 1.77 -15.01
CA GLN A 9 18.13 1.74 -16.46
C GLN A 9 16.68 1.71 -16.97
N LEU A 10 15.78 0.94 -16.31
CA LEU A 10 14.42 0.79 -16.79
C LEU A 10 13.58 2.03 -16.50
N SER A 11 13.59 2.50 -15.26
CA SER A 11 12.89 3.73 -14.85
C SER A 11 13.35 4.93 -15.69
N GLY A 12 14.64 5.01 -16.06
CA GLY A 12 15.14 6.06 -16.95
C GLY A 12 14.69 5.95 -18.40
N GLN A 13 14.42 4.73 -18.90
CA GLN A 13 13.77 4.56 -20.20
C GLN A 13 12.28 4.91 -20.11
N LEU A 14 11.61 4.49 -19.05
CA LEU A 14 10.19 4.73 -18.83
C LEU A 14 9.85 6.22 -18.73
N VAL A 15 10.61 6.99 -17.94
CA VAL A 15 10.42 8.45 -17.82
C VAL A 15 10.57 9.13 -19.18
N ARG A 16 11.59 8.77 -19.96
CA ARG A 16 11.78 9.30 -21.34
C ARG A 16 10.66 8.86 -22.29
N ALA A 17 10.18 7.63 -22.14
CA ALA A 17 9.08 7.12 -22.93
C ALA A 17 7.77 7.88 -22.65
N LEU A 18 7.50 8.17 -21.38
CA LEU A 18 6.31 8.91 -20.96
C LEU A 18 6.38 10.39 -21.33
N ARG A 19 7.55 11.02 -21.20
CA ARG A 19 7.75 12.45 -21.48
C ARG A 19 7.80 12.76 -22.98
N ASP A 20 8.59 12.00 -23.75
CA ASP A 20 8.95 12.34 -25.13
C ASP A 20 8.52 11.29 -26.17
N GLY A 21 7.82 10.23 -25.76
CA GLY A 21 7.40 9.14 -26.64
C GLY A 21 8.54 8.23 -27.10
N ALA A 22 9.70 8.27 -26.44
CA ALA A 22 10.82 7.39 -26.73
C ALA A 22 10.43 5.90 -26.54
N PRO A 23 10.95 4.97 -27.35
CA PRO A 23 10.69 3.56 -27.14
C PRO A 23 11.40 3.04 -25.88
N VAL A 24 10.73 2.16 -25.12
CA VAL A 24 11.39 1.35 -24.08
C VAL A 24 12.01 0.13 -24.76
N THR A 25 13.33 -0.03 -24.66
CA THR A 25 14.10 -1.02 -25.43
C THR A 25 14.57 -2.21 -24.58
N GLY A 26 13.76 -2.62 -23.60
CA GLY A 26 14.03 -3.78 -22.74
C GLY A 26 13.20 -3.74 -21.45
N SER A 27 13.18 -4.85 -20.72
CA SER A 27 12.47 -5.01 -19.44
C SER A 27 13.41 -5.28 -18.25
N THR A 28 14.73 -5.29 -18.48
CA THR A 28 15.71 -5.58 -17.43
C THR A 28 15.82 -4.43 -16.45
N THR A 29 15.57 -4.71 -15.18
CA THR A 29 15.73 -3.76 -14.07
C THR A 29 17.13 -3.80 -13.48
N SER A 30 17.66 -2.65 -13.05
CA SER A 30 18.97 -2.53 -12.38
C SER A 30 18.97 -2.99 -10.91
N GLY A 31 17.80 -3.34 -10.36
CA GLY A 31 17.62 -3.79 -8.98
C GLY A 31 16.20 -3.51 -8.47
N LYS A 32 15.99 -3.69 -7.16
CA LYS A 32 14.67 -3.51 -6.52
C LYS A 32 14.15 -2.07 -6.62
N GLU A 33 15.03 -1.08 -6.47
CA GLU A 33 14.67 0.35 -6.63
C GLU A 33 14.16 0.65 -8.04
N ASP A 34 14.84 0.15 -9.06
CA ASP A 34 14.44 0.33 -10.46
C ASP A 34 13.12 -0.40 -10.78
N LEU A 35 12.97 -1.64 -10.29
CA LEU A 35 11.75 -2.44 -10.45
C LEU A 35 10.54 -1.76 -9.80
N GLN A 36 10.63 -1.43 -8.51
CA GLN A 36 9.49 -0.94 -7.74
C GLN A 36 9.08 0.48 -8.18
N LEU A 37 10.04 1.34 -8.54
CA LEU A 37 9.71 2.63 -9.14
C LEU A 37 9.05 2.47 -10.52
N SER A 38 9.57 1.58 -11.37
CA SER A 38 9.00 1.35 -12.70
C SER A 38 7.56 0.82 -12.62
N LEU A 39 7.29 -0.13 -11.72
CA LEU A 39 5.94 -0.63 -11.46
C LEU A 39 5.02 0.49 -10.96
N TRP A 40 5.48 1.26 -9.97
CA TRP A 40 4.69 2.36 -9.41
C TRP A 40 4.31 3.37 -10.50
N VAL A 41 5.27 3.81 -11.33
CA VAL A 41 5.01 4.73 -12.44
C VAL A 41 3.98 4.16 -13.43
N LEU A 42 4.07 2.87 -13.75
CA LEU A 42 3.12 2.20 -14.66
C LEU A 42 1.73 2.01 -14.04
N TYR A 43 1.63 1.94 -12.71
CA TYR A 43 0.35 1.90 -12.00
C TYR A 43 -0.30 3.26 -11.89
N GLU A 44 0.47 4.32 -11.67
CA GLU A 44 -0.06 5.69 -11.55
C GLU A 44 -0.79 6.18 -12.81
N LEU A 45 -0.49 5.60 -13.97
CA LEU A 45 -1.26 5.84 -15.21
C LEU A 45 -2.74 5.43 -15.11
N HIS A 46 -3.09 4.52 -14.20
CA HIS A 46 -4.48 4.10 -13.93
C HIS A 46 -5.15 4.89 -12.80
N TYR A 47 -4.41 5.74 -12.09
CA TYR A 47 -4.92 6.58 -11.02
C TYR A 47 -5.03 8.04 -11.50
N ARG A 48 -4.14 8.93 -11.02
CA ARG A 48 -4.15 10.37 -11.31
C ARG A 48 -3.15 10.77 -12.41
N GLY A 49 -2.35 9.83 -12.91
CA GLY A 49 -1.36 10.09 -13.95
C GLY A 49 -0.26 11.07 -13.53
N PHE A 50 0.34 11.72 -14.52
CA PHE A 50 1.40 12.71 -14.34
C PHE A 50 1.10 13.95 -15.18
N ASP A 51 1.45 15.14 -14.68
CA ASP A 51 1.10 16.43 -15.31
C ASP A 51 1.68 16.57 -16.73
N GLU A 52 2.78 15.87 -16.99
CA GLU A 52 3.57 15.94 -18.22
C GLU A 52 3.22 14.81 -19.21
N VAL A 53 2.26 13.95 -18.88
CA VAL A 53 1.96 12.70 -19.61
C VAL A 53 0.52 12.72 -20.11
N ASP A 54 0.31 12.43 -21.39
CA ASP A 54 -1.04 12.29 -21.98
C ASP A 54 -1.80 11.13 -21.32
N ASP A 55 -3.02 11.37 -20.83
CA ASP A 55 -3.89 10.36 -20.20
C ASP A 55 -4.10 9.11 -21.07
N ARG A 56 -4.03 9.24 -22.41
CA ARG A 56 -4.15 8.10 -23.33
C ARG A 56 -3.03 7.07 -23.17
N ARG A 57 -1.93 7.42 -22.50
CA ARG A 57 -0.80 6.53 -22.21
C ARG A 57 -1.19 5.40 -21.27
N GLU A 58 -2.27 5.54 -20.51
CA GLU A 58 -2.89 4.45 -19.72
C GLU A 58 -3.09 3.18 -20.56
N TRP A 59 -3.45 3.35 -21.84
CA TRP A 59 -3.78 2.26 -22.76
C TRP A 59 -2.72 2.00 -23.83
N ASP A 60 -1.50 2.51 -23.67
CA ASP A 60 -0.40 2.21 -24.59
C ASP A 60 -0.04 0.71 -24.51
N PRO A 61 -0.18 -0.06 -25.60
CA PRO A 61 0.08 -1.51 -25.59
C PRO A 61 1.50 -1.88 -25.20
N ALA A 62 2.50 -1.04 -25.52
CA ALA A 62 3.89 -1.30 -25.15
C ALA A 62 4.11 -1.11 -23.65
N LEU A 63 3.48 -0.10 -23.04
CA LEU A 63 3.55 0.11 -21.59
C LEU A 63 2.80 -0.98 -20.81
N ILE A 64 1.63 -1.39 -21.31
CA ILE A 64 0.89 -2.53 -20.73
C ILE A 64 1.72 -3.82 -20.82
N GLY A 65 2.34 -4.09 -21.98
CA GLY A 65 3.19 -5.26 -22.16
C GLY A 65 4.42 -5.25 -21.26
N LEU A 66 5.05 -4.08 -21.07
CA LEU A 66 6.14 -3.90 -20.12
C LEU A 66 5.68 -4.16 -18.69
N ARG A 67 4.56 -3.55 -18.27
CA ARG A 67 4.02 -3.73 -16.92
C ARG A 67 3.73 -5.20 -16.64
N ALA A 68 3.07 -5.90 -17.57
CA ALA A 68 2.76 -7.32 -17.41
C ALA A 68 4.01 -8.17 -17.12
N GLY A 69 5.12 -7.92 -17.83
CA GLY A 69 6.38 -8.63 -17.57
C GLY A 69 6.99 -8.32 -16.19
N LEU A 70 6.86 -7.08 -15.70
CA LEU A 70 7.33 -6.71 -14.35
C LEU A 70 6.41 -7.27 -13.25
N GLU A 71 5.10 -7.30 -13.50
CA GLU A 71 4.08 -7.88 -12.62
C GLU A 71 4.29 -9.38 -12.45
N GLU A 72 4.61 -10.11 -13.52
CA GLU A 72 4.92 -11.55 -13.45
C GLU A 72 6.10 -11.83 -12.51
N GLN A 73 7.18 -11.05 -12.63
CA GLN A 73 8.33 -11.15 -11.72
C GLN A 73 7.94 -10.81 -10.28
N PHE A 74 7.23 -9.70 -10.09
CA PHE A 74 6.86 -9.24 -8.75
C PHE A 74 5.89 -10.18 -8.04
N GLU A 75 4.90 -10.72 -8.75
CA GLU A 75 3.98 -11.71 -8.20
C GLU A 75 4.71 -13.01 -7.82
N ALA A 76 5.62 -13.49 -8.68
CA ALA A 76 6.41 -14.68 -8.37
C ALA A 76 7.23 -14.48 -7.09
N ASP A 77 7.92 -13.34 -6.98
CA ASP A 77 8.70 -12.98 -5.79
C ASP A 77 7.80 -12.90 -4.53
N LEU A 78 6.60 -12.33 -4.64
CA LEU A 78 5.65 -12.27 -3.53
C LEU A 78 5.14 -13.65 -3.14
N ARG A 79 4.78 -14.51 -4.10
CA ARG A 79 4.28 -15.86 -3.82
C ARG A 79 5.34 -16.69 -3.11
N ASP A 80 6.59 -16.62 -3.56
CA ASP A 80 7.71 -17.32 -2.93
C ASP A 80 7.97 -16.79 -1.51
N ALA A 81 7.99 -15.47 -1.32
CA ALA A 81 8.24 -14.85 -0.02
C ALA A 81 7.11 -15.07 0.99
N CYS A 82 5.86 -15.14 0.52
CA CYS A 82 4.67 -15.28 1.35
C CYS A 82 4.28 -16.74 1.62
N ALA A 83 4.86 -17.72 0.93
CA ALA A 83 4.54 -19.13 1.14
C ALA A 83 4.65 -19.59 2.61
N PRO A 84 5.68 -19.18 3.40
CA PRO A 84 5.73 -19.51 4.83
C PRO A 84 4.63 -18.86 5.66
N VAL A 85 4.14 -17.68 5.26
CA VAL A 85 3.08 -16.95 5.97
C VAL A 85 1.71 -17.55 5.63
N VAL A 86 1.48 -17.92 4.38
CA VAL A 86 0.27 -18.67 3.96
C VAL A 86 0.16 -20.00 4.72
N ALA A 87 1.29 -20.66 4.97
CA ALA A 87 1.34 -21.92 5.72
C ALA A 87 0.96 -21.79 7.21
N LEU A 88 0.78 -20.57 7.73
CA LEU A 88 0.27 -20.34 9.08
C LEU A 88 -1.24 -20.56 9.16
N ALA A 89 -1.96 -20.41 8.05
CA ALA A 89 -3.39 -20.71 7.99
C ALA A 89 -3.63 -22.18 8.41
N GLY A 90 -4.32 -22.37 9.52
CA GLY A 90 -4.61 -23.70 10.06
C GLY A 90 -5.58 -24.49 9.19
N ASP A 91 -5.89 -25.70 9.67
CA ASP A 91 -6.74 -26.69 8.98
C ASP A 91 -8.24 -26.32 8.98
N SER A 92 -8.62 -25.11 9.43
CA SER A 92 -10.02 -24.67 9.41
C SER A 92 -10.54 -24.57 7.97
N ASP A 93 -11.76 -25.03 7.72
CA ASP A 93 -12.45 -24.83 6.44
C ASP A 93 -13.04 -23.41 6.31
N TRP A 94 -13.00 -22.62 7.38
CA TRP A 94 -13.57 -21.27 7.42
C TRP A 94 -12.49 -20.21 7.27
N VAL A 95 -12.57 -19.46 6.16
CA VAL A 95 -11.58 -18.45 5.75
C VAL A 95 -11.32 -17.38 6.82
N PRO A 96 -12.32 -16.81 7.51
CA PRO A 96 -12.06 -15.84 8.58
C PRO A 96 -11.10 -16.34 9.67
N THR A 97 -11.21 -17.60 10.11
CA THR A 97 -10.24 -18.17 11.06
C THR A 97 -8.84 -18.30 10.47
N GLN A 98 -8.74 -18.63 9.18
CA GLN A 98 -7.44 -18.70 8.50
C GLN A 98 -6.80 -17.31 8.34
N LEU A 99 -7.61 -16.26 8.17
CA LEU A 99 -7.15 -14.89 8.19
C LEU A 99 -6.70 -14.47 9.59
N GLU A 100 -7.39 -14.90 10.66
CA GLU A 100 -6.96 -14.71 12.06
C GLU A 100 -5.57 -15.34 12.29
N ASP A 101 -5.34 -16.56 11.79
CA ASP A 101 -4.03 -17.22 11.89
C ASP A 101 -2.91 -16.46 11.16
N ILE A 102 -3.19 -15.96 9.94
CA ILE A 102 -2.22 -15.19 9.14
C ILE A 102 -1.93 -13.82 9.77
N THR A 103 -2.97 -13.13 10.27
CA THR A 103 -2.82 -11.78 10.86
C THR A 103 -2.15 -11.80 12.23
N ALA A 104 -2.10 -12.96 12.89
CA ALA A 104 -1.28 -13.20 14.08
C ALA A 104 0.22 -13.33 13.77
N TYR A 105 0.64 -13.25 12.51
CA TYR A 105 2.05 -13.29 12.11
C TYR A 105 2.89 -12.24 12.85
N ASP A 106 3.97 -12.68 13.48
CA ASP A 106 4.94 -11.85 14.18
C ASP A 106 6.35 -12.20 13.70
N ASN A 107 7.04 -11.24 13.07
CA ASN A 107 8.43 -11.39 12.65
C ASN A 107 9.44 -11.02 13.77
N GLY A 108 8.96 -10.82 15.00
CA GLY A 108 9.75 -10.42 16.16
C GLY A 108 10.05 -8.93 16.23
N THR A 109 9.63 -8.14 15.23
CA THR A 109 9.83 -6.70 15.16
C THR A 109 8.48 -5.98 15.07
N SER A 110 8.26 -4.95 15.90
CA SER A 110 6.98 -4.25 15.93
C SER A 110 7.18 -2.75 15.73
N LEU A 111 7.03 -2.30 14.48
CA LEU A 111 7.00 -0.88 14.12
C LEU A 111 5.99 -0.06 14.96
N PRO A 112 4.74 -0.52 15.18
CA PRO A 112 3.81 0.19 16.05
C PRO A 112 4.34 0.36 17.48
N ARG A 113 4.97 -0.67 18.05
CA ARG A 113 5.56 -0.58 19.40
C ARG A 113 6.75 0.37 19.43
N PHE A 114 7.60 0.35 18.41
CA PHE A 114 8.73 1.27 18.29
C PHE A 114 8.26 2.72 18.20
N LEU A 115 7.31 3.04 17.32
CA LEU A 115 6.73 4.40 17.21
C LEU A 115 6.06 4.84 18.51
N GLN A 116 5.34 3.92 19.17
CA GLN A 116 4.72 4.18 20.48
C GLN A 116 5.75 4.58 21.55
N ARG A 117 6.90 3.90 21.63
CA ARG A 117 7.77 3.95 22.82
C ARG A 117 9.14 4.58 22.63
N GLU A 118 9.70 4.49 21.44
CA GLU A 118 11.13 4.68 21.19
C GLU A 118 11.41 5.75 20.13
N ALA A 119 10.56 5.86 19.12
CA ALA A 119 10.81 6.77 18.01
C ALA A 119 10.96 8.23 18.45
N THR A 120 11.82 8.95 17.75
CA THR A 120 11.91 10.42 17.80
C THR A 120 10.85 11.06 16.89
N SER A 121 10.63 12.37 17.02
CA SER A 121 9.73 13.11 16.12
C SER A 121 10.18 12.98 14.66
N ASP A 122 11.48 13.13 14.36
CA ASP A 122 12.01 13.00 13.00
C ASP A 122 11.72 11.61 12.40
N GLN A 123 11.90 10.53 13.18
CA GLN A 123 11.60 9.17 12.74
C GLN A 123 10.09 8.96 12.49
N TYR A 124 9.24 9.58 13.30
CA TYR A 124 7.80 9.57 13.09
C TYR A 124 7.41 10.32 11.81
N LEU A 125 8.04 11.47 11.53
CA LEU A 125 7.82 12.21 10.28
C LEU A 125 8.30 11.40 9.07
N GLU A 126 9.43 10.71 9.15
CA GLU A 126 9.86 9.78 8.09
C GLU A 126 8.83 8.65 7.85
N PHE A 127 8.23 8.12 8.92
CA PHE A 127 7.15 7.15 8.81
C PHE A 127 5.95 7.73 8.06
N LEU A 128 5.52 8.95 8.39
CA LEU A 128 4.42 9.63 7.67
C LEU A 128 4.77 9.86 6.18
N VAL A 129 6.00 10.30 5.90
CA VAL A 129 6.48 10.47 4.53
C VAL A 129 6.38 9.17 3.72
N GLN A 130 6.81 8.04 4.28
CA GLN A 130 6.73 6.76 3.55
C GLN A 130 5.30 6.29 3.33
N ARG A 131 4.44 6.46 4.33
CA ARG A 131 3.03 6.07 4.31
C ARG A 131 2.20 6.95 3.37
N SER A 132 2.60 8.21 3.12
CA SER A 132 1.93 9.13 2.19
C SER A 132 1.69 8.59 0.78
N ILE A 133 2.55 7.68 0.32
CA ILE A 133 2.50 7.07 -1.02
C ILE A 133 1.23 6.25 -1.25
N TYR A 134 0.70 5.64 -0.18
CA TYR A 134 -0.58 4.95 -0.20
C TYR A 134 -1.69 5.81 0.39
N HIS A 135 -1.51 6.36 1.59
CA HIS A 135 -2.64 6.95 2.33
C HIS A 135 -3.24 8.19 1.67
N LEU A 136 -2.50 8.92 0.83
CA LEU A 136 -3.06 10.02 0.02
C LEU A 136 -3.96 9.55 -1.15
N LYS A 137 -4.12 8.23 -1.32
CA LYS A 137 -5.08 7.54 -2.20
C LYS A 137 -5.70 6.32 -1.51
N GLU A 138 -5.84 6.38 -0.18
CA GLU A 138 -6.43 5.32 0.62
C GLU A 138 -7.72 4.79 -0.01
N SER A 139 -7.89 3.47 -0.02
CA SER A 139 -9.00 2.75 -0.64
C SER A 139 -9.08 2.70 -2.18
N ASP A 140 -8.42 3.60 -2.92
CA ASP A 140 -8.47 3.62 -4.40
C ASP A 140 -8.11 2.26 -5.06
N PRO A 141 -7.05 1.52 -4.64
CA PRO A 141 -6.71 0.24 -5.25
C PRO A 141 -7.83 -0.82 -5.10
N HIS A 142 -8.57 -0.80 -3.99
CA HIS A 142 -9.65 -1.74 -3.71
C HIS A 142 -10.91 -1.39 -4.52
N ALA A 143 -11.13 -0.10 -4.84
CA ALA A 143 -12.26 0.35 -5.65
C ALA A 143 -12.31 -0.30 -7.04
N PHE A 144 -11.15 -0.60 -7.65
CA PHE A 144 -11.09 -1.33 -8.93
C PHE A 144 -11.69 -2.74 -8.87
N VAL A 145 -11.85 -3.32 -7.68
CA VAL A 145 -12.38 -4.67 -7.47
C VAL A 145 -13.90 -4.68 -7.44
N VAL A 146 -14.56 -3.57 -7.10
CA VAL A 146 -16.02 -3.42 -7.05
C VAL A 146 -16.75 -3.93 -8.32
N PRO A 147 -16.33 -3.61 -9.56
CA PRO A 147 -16.99 -4.14 -10.76
C PRO A 147 -16.75 -5.65 -10.99
N ARG A 148 -15.82 -6.27 -10.26
CA ARG A 148 -15.39 -7.67 -10.44
C ARG A 148 -16.02 -8.64 -9.44
N LEU A 149 -16.68 -8.11 -8.40
CA LEU A 149 -17.43 -8.88 -7.41
C LEU A 149 -18.92 -8.87 -7.74
N ALA A 150 -19.62 -9.83 -7.14
CA ALA A 150 -21.07 -9.95 -7.15
C ALA A 150 -21.57 -10.45 -5.79
N GLY A 151 -22.89 -10.39 -5.55
CA GLY A 151 -23.50 -10.93 -4.34
C GLY A 151 -23.11 -10.19 -3.06
N ALA A 152 -23.13 -10.90 -1.93
CA ALA A 152 -22.92 -10.34 -0.59
C ALA A 152 -21.56 -9.65 -0.45
N ALA A 153 -20.48 -10.27 -0.94
CA ALA A 153 -19.14 -9.70 -0.88
C ALA A 153 -19.05 -8.32 -1.58
N LYS A 154 -19.80 -8.09 -2.67
CA LYS A 154 -19.84 -6.79 -3.33
C LYS A 154 -20.54 -5.73 -2.47
N VAL A 155 -21.63 -6.11 -1.82
CA VAL A 155 -22.40 -5.20 -0.96
C VAL A 155 -21.53 -4.79 0.22
N ALA A 156 -20.90 -5.74 0.89
CA ALA A 156 -19.99 -5.51 2.01
C ALA A 156 -18.77 -4.65 1.62
N LEU A 157 -18.14 -4.92 0.46
CA LEU A 157 -17.05 -4.07 -0.04
C LEU A 157 -17.52 -2.63 -0.31
N ALA A 158 -18.71 -2.44 -0.88
CA ALA A 158 -19.24 -1.11 -1.16
C ALA A 158 -19.57 -0.33 0.11
N GLU A 159 -20.05 -1.01 1.15
CA GLU A 159 -20.29 -0.43 2.49
C GLU A 159 -18.98 0.04 3.12
N LEU A 160 -17.98 -0.83 3.18
CA LEU A 160 -16.65 -0.50 3.72
C LEU A 160 -16.02 0.67 2.95
N GLN A 161 -16.02 0.60 1.61
CA GLN A 161 -15.47 1.68 0.78
C GLN A 161 -16.22 3.01 0.92
N TYR A 162 -17.53 2.99 1.20
CA TYR A 162 -18.28 4.21 1.44
C TYR A 162 -17.82 4.91 2.72
N ASP A 163 -17.51 4.14 3.77
CA ASP A 163 -16.99 4.69 5.02
C ASP A 163 -15.59 5.26 4.83
N GLU A 164 -14.67 4.51 4.22
CA GLU A 164 -13.31 4.94 3.86
C GLU A 164 -13.28 6.20 2.99
N PHE A 165 -14.30 6.39 2.13
CA PHE A 165 -14.50 7.60 1.34
C PHE A 165 -15.23 8.74 2.10
N GLY A 166 -15.23 8.68 3.43
CA GLY A 166 -15.75 9.70 4.34
C GLY A 166 -17.27 9.67 4.54
N GLY A 167 -17.94 8.59 4.14
CA GLY A 167 -19.38 8.43 4.34
C GLY A 167 -20.23 9.57 3.76
N GLY A 168 -19.79 10.12 2.63
CA GLY A 168 -20.43 11.26 1.95
C GLY A 168 -20.01 12.65 2.45
N ARG A 169 -19.04 12.73 3.37
CA ARG A 169 -18.45 13.96 3.90
C ARG A 169 -17.02 14.12 3.37
N PRO A 170 -16.76 15.03 2.42
CA PRO A 170 -15.42 15.20 1.84
C PRO A 170 -14.32 15.48 2.87
N GLU A 171 -14.65 16.18 3.95
CA GLU A 171 -13.74 16.46 5.07
C GLU A 171 -13.38 15.22 5.91
N ALA A 172 -14.15 14.14 5.81
CA ALA A 172 -13.90 12.87 6.49
C ALA A 172 -13.28 11.83 5.53
N LEU A 173 -12.95 12.20 4.30
CA LEU A 173 -12.22 11.31 3.39
C LEU A 173 -10.88 10.94 4.03
N HIS A 174 -10.58 9.66 4.20
CA HIS A 174 -9.37 9.24 4.94
C HIS A 174 -8.08 9.77 4.33
N SER A 175 -8.00 9.84 3.00
CA SER A 175 -6.87 10.48 2.31
C SER A 175 -6.76 11.99 2.56
N GLN A 176 -7.87 12.69 2.81
CA GLN A 176 -7.87 14.09 3.23
C GLN A 176 -7.40 14.23 4.68
N LEU A 177 -7.88 13.38 5.59
CA LEU A 177 -7.41 13.36 6.99
C LEU A 177 -5.89 13.13 7.06
N TYR A 178 -5.36 12.26 6.18
CA TYR A 178 -3.92 12.04 6.07
C TYR A 178 -3.17 13.26 5.52
N ALA A 179 -3.75 13.93 4.51
CA ALA A 179 -3.20 15.18 3.96
C ALA A 179 -3.10 16.26 5.05
N ASP A 180 -4.14 16.43 5.87
CA ASP A 180 -4.15 17.40 6.98
C ASP A 180 -3.08 17.05 8.02
N ALA A 181 -2.89 15.75 8.32
CA ALA A 181 -1.83 15.28 9.21
C ALA A 181 -0.42 15.59 8.70
N LEU A 182 -0.18 15.51 7.38
CA LEU A 182 1.08 15.92 6.76
C LEU A 182 1.27 17.44 6.84
N GLU A 183 0.27 18.21 6.44
CA GLU A 183 0.34 19.67 6.42
C GLU A 183 0.62 20.26 7.81
N GLU A 184 -0.12 19.83 8.84
CA GLU A 184 0.10 20.30 10.21
C GLU A 184 1.45 19.88 10.78
N SER A 185 2.03 18.79 10.25
CA SER A 185 3.38 18.32 10.61
C SER A 185 4.49 19.06 9.85
N GLY A 186 4.16 20.03 9.01
CA GLY A 186 5.11 20.76 8.16
C GLY A 186 5.63 19.96 6.97
N LEU A 187 4.91 18.90 6.56
CA LEU A 187 5.19 18.09 5.39
C LEU A 187 4.31 18.55 4.21
N ASP A 188 4.71 18.18 2.98
CA ASP A 188 3.97 18.46 1.75
C ASP A 188 2.84 17.42 1.58
N PRO A 189 1.56 17.83 1.64
CA PRO A 189 0.43 16.92 1.52
C PRO A 189 0.12 16.52 0.08
N THR A 190 0.86 17.05 -0.91
CA THR A 190 0.59 16.79 -2.32
C THR A 190 0.79 15.31 -2.66
N TYR A 191 -0.17 14.72 -3.36
CA TYR A 191 -0.10 13.33 -3.80
C TYR A 191 1.20 13.04 -4.57
N GLY A 192 2.00 12.13 -4.02
CA GLY A 192 3.30 11.70 -4.55
C GLY A 192 4.44 12.71 -4.42
N ALA A 193 4.32 13.75 -3.57
CA ALA A 193 5.39 14.72 -3.30
C ALA A 193 6.73 14.06 -2.91
N TYR A 194 6.64 12.92 -2.21
CA TYR A 194 7.80 12.20 -1.68
C TYR A 194 8.23 11.00 -2.51
N ILE A 195 7.73 10.84 -3.74
CA ILE A 195 8.07 9.69 -4.57
C ILE A 195 9.58 9.53 -4.74
N ASP A 196 10.35 10.61 -4.86
CA ASP A 196 11.81 10.53 -5.03
C ASP A 196 12.57 10.17 -3.73
N ARG A 197 11.89 10.19 -2.59
CA ARG A 197 12.48 10.00 -1.25
C ARG A 197 12.20 8.63 -0.66
N VAL A 198 11.10 7.99 -1.04
CA VAL A 198 10.70 6.70 -0.43
C VAL A 198 11.47 5.51 -1.03
N PRO A 199 11.95 4.55 -0.23
CA PRO A 199 12.71 3.40 -0.73
C PRO A 199 11.82 2.33 -1.39
N ALA A 200 12.44 1.38 -2.09
CA ALA A 200 11.74 0.32 -2.81
C ALA A 200 10.77 -0.51 -1.96
N TYR A 201 11.06 -0.72 -0.67
CA TYR A 201 10.18 -1.51 0.20
C TYR A 201 8.86 -0.77 0.49
N ALA A 202 8.86 0.56 0.56
CA ALA A 202 7.63 1.35 0.71
C ALA A 202 6.80 1.30 -0.58
N LEU A 203 7.46 1.35 -1.73
CA LEU A 203 6.80 1.20 -3.03
C LEU A 203 6.22 -0.21 -3.22
N ALA A 204 6.89 -1.25 -2.73
CA ALA A 204 6.40 -2.62 -2.82
C ALA A 204 5.05 -2.81 -2.10
N VAL A 205 4.86 -2.17 -0.93
CA VAL A 205 3.57 -2.17 -0.20
C VAL A 205 2.45 -1.63 -1.10
N ASN A 206 2.64 -0.45 -1.71
CA ASN A 206 1.64 0.18 -2.59
C ASN A 206 1.44 -0.59 -3.91
N ASN A 207 2.53 -1.08 -4.50
CA ASN A 207 2.50 -1.81 -5.76
C ASN A 207 1.74 -3.14 -5.64
N ALA A 208 1.79 -3.82 -4.49
CA ALA A 208 1.03 -5.04 -4.24
C ALA A 208 -0.48 -4.78 -4.28
N MET A 209 -0.96 -3.69 -3.67
CA MET A 209 -2.36 -3.29 -3.73
C MET A 209 -2.81 -3.02 -5.18
N SER A 210 -1.99 -2.32 -5.97
CA SER A 210 -2.30 -2.04 -7.37
C SER A 210 -2.25 -3.28 -8.26
N LEU A 211 -1.30 -4.21 -8.03
CA LEU A 211 -1.24 -5.51 -8.69
C LEU A 211 -2.55 -6.28 -8.46
N PHE A 212 -3.00 -6.41 -7.22
CA PHE A 212 -4.22 -7.13 -6.90
C PHE A 212 -5.46 -6.38 -7.41
N GLY A 213 -5.46 -5.06 -7.24
CA GLY A 213 -6.53 -4.13 -7.59
C GLY A 213 -6.76 -4.00 -9.10
N LEU A 214 -5.77 -4.16 -9.98
CA LEU A 214 -5.98 -4.03 -11.43
C LEU A 214 -6.31 -5.36 -12.13
N HIS A 215 -6.01 -6.49 -11.50
CA HIS A 215 -6.12 -7.81 -12.13
C HIS A 215 -7.33 -8.61 -11.64
N ARG A 216 -8.30 -8.86 -12.54
CA ARG A 216 -9.50 -9.68 -12.22
C ARG A 216 -9.16 -11.05 -11.66
N ARG A 217 -8.07 -11.67 -12.13
CA ARG A 217 -7.63 -12.98 -11.64
C ARG A 217 -7.22 -12.92 -10.17
N LEU A 218 -6.67 -11.79 -9.71
CA LEU A 218 -6.20 -11.56 -8.34
C LEU A 218 -7.26 -10.90 -7.44
N ARG A 219 -8.54 -10.92 -7.83
CA ARG A 219 -9.62 -10.33 -7.02
C ARG A 219 -9.73 -10.94 -5.62
N GLY A 220 -9.41 -12.23 -5.47
CA GLY A 220 -9.33 -12.88 -4.16
C GLY A 220 -8.19 -12.30 -3.32
N ALA A 221 -7.01 -12.13 -3.91
CA ALA A 221 -5.86 -11.53 -3.25
C ALA A 221 -6.11 -10.07 -2.85
N ALA A 222 -6.82 -9.29 -3.65
CA ALA A 222 -7.19 -7.93 -3.27
C ALA A 222 -8.07 -7.91 -2.01
N MET A 223 -9.03 -8.83 -1.90
CA MET A 223 -9.92 -8.92 -0.73
C MET A 223 -9.22 -9.49 0.50
N GLY A 224 -8.35 -10.49 0.31
CA GLY A 224 -7.52 -11.00 1.39
C GLY A 224 -6.55 -9.95 1.93
N HIS A 225 -5.95 -9.16 1.04
CA HIS A 225 -5.11 -8.02 1.42
C HIS A 225 -5.90 -7.00 2.23
N LEU A 226 -7.07 -6.57 1.73
CA LEU A 226 -7.96 -5.66 2.47
C LEU A 226 -8.32 -6.23 3.85
N ALA A 227 -8.75 -7.49 3.93
CA ALA A 227 -9.10 -8.11 5.21
C ALA A 227 -7.93 -8.13 6.20
N ALA A 228 -6.72 -8.45 5.76
CA ALA A 228 -5.55 -8.37 6.61
C ALA A 228 -5.22 -6.93 7.05
N PHE A 229 -5.36 -5.95 6.16
CA PHE A 229 -5.18 -4.54 6.47
C PHE A 229 -6.16 -4.09 7.57
N GLU A 230 -7.45 -4.36 7.41
CA GLU A 230 -8.49 -4.02 8.41
C GLU A 230 -8.26 -4.72 9.75
N MET A 231 -8.03 -6.04 9.73
CA MET A 231 -7.80 -6.85 10.93
C MET A 231 -6.52 -6.45 11.68
N THR A 232 -5.58 -5.77 11.02
CA THR A 232 -4.32 -5.31 11.61
C THR A 232 -4.24 -3.80 11.74
N SER A 233 -5.36 -3.06 11.66
CA SER A 233 -5.33 -1.60 11.76
C SER A 233 -5.57 -1.08 13.19
N SER A 234 -6.66 -1.47 13.87
CA SER A 234 -7.07 -0.88 15.16
C SER A 234 -5.99 -0.86 16.25
N LEU A 235 -5.29 -1.99 16.48
CA LEU A 235 -4.28 -2.06 17.54
C LEU A 235 -2.98 -1.30 17.18
N PRO A 236 -2.44 -1.42 15.96
CA PRO A 236 -1.37 -0.55 15.47
C PRO A 236 -1.71 0.94 15.51
N CYS A 237 -2.87 1.36 15.00
CA CYS A 237 -3.30 2.77 15.02
C CYS A 237 -3.39 3.33 16.44
N ARG A 238 -3.88 2.54 17.41
CA ARG A 238 -3.84 2.94 18.84
C ARG A 238 -2.41 3.16 19.34
N ARG A 239 -1.45 2.35 18.90
CA ARG A 239 -0.03 2.51 19.26
C ARG A 239 0.61 3.71 18.57
N TYR A 240 0.27 3.95 17.30
CA TYR A 240 0.69 5.13 16.56
C TYR A 240 0.18 6.41 17.24
N LEU A 241 -1.10 6.46 17.60
CA LEU A 241 -1.71 7.56 18.36
C LEU A 241 -0.96 7.83 19.66
N GLN A 242 -0.71 6.81 20.48
CA GLN A 242 0.04 6.97 21.73
C GLN A 242 1.48 7.46 21.51
N GLY A 243 2.12 7.05 20.40
CA GLY A 243 3.42 7.58 19.99
C GLY A 243 3.36 9.06 19.60
N ALA A 244 2.32 9.45 18.85
CA ALA A 244 2.08 10.84 18.47
C ALA A 244 1.81 11.74 19.68
N GLU A 245 1.04 11.26 20.66
CA GLU A 245 0.81 11.96 21.93
C GLU A 245 2.09 12.14 22.73
N ARG A 246 2.90 11.08 22.86
CA ARG A 246 4.20 11.13 23.57
C ARG A 246 5.14 12.16 22.97
N LEU A 247 5.13 12.29 21.64
CA LEU A 247 6.00 13.19 20.88
C LEU A 247 5.41 14.59 20.68
N ASP A 248 4.24 14.85 21.25
CA ASP A 248 3.48 16.08 21.10
C ASP A 248 3.24 16.49 19.62
N LEU A 249 2.97 15.50 18.76
CA LEU A 249 2.64 15.75 17.35
C LEU A 249 1.28 16.46 17.21
N PRO A 250 1.03 17.16 16.09
CA PRO A 250 -0.19 17.92 15.85
C PRO A 250 -1.49 17.13 16.04
N GLN A 251 -2.60 17.84 16.27
CA GLN A 251 -3.90 17.22 16.50
C GLN A 251 -4.39 16.45 15.26
N ALA A 252 -4.11 16.92 14.04
CA ALA A 252 -4.50 16.19 12.82
C ALA A 252 -3.86 14.80 12.73
N VAL A 253 -2.60 14.64 13.13
CA VAL A 253 -1.94 13.32 13.19
C VAL A 253 -2.66 12.39 14.16
N ARG A 254 -3.02 12.91 15.34
CA ARG A 254 -3.75 12.13 16.35
C ARG A 254 -5.14 11.75 15.85
N HIS A 255 -5.86 12.70 15.25
CA HIS A 255 -7.19 12.48 14.70
C HIS A 255 -7.19 11.39 13.62
N TYR A 256 -6.24 11.42 12.69
CA TYR A 256 -6.14 10.40 11.64
C TYR A 256 -6.03 8.98 12.21
N PHE A 257 -5.15 8.76 13.20
CA PHE A 257 -5.00 7.44 13.81
C PHE A 257 -6.16 7.06 14.74
N ASP A 258 -6.80 8.04 15.39
CA ASP A 258 -7.96 7.80 16.25
C ASP A 258 -9.18 7.34 15.44
N GLU A 259 -9.40 7.92 14.26
CA GLU A 259 -10.46 7.50 13.33
C GLU A 259 -10.35 5.99 13.02
N HIS A 260 -9.15 5.52 12.70
CA HIS A 260 -8.85 4.10 12.41
C HIS A 260 -8.87 3.20 13.66
N VAL A 261 -8.88 3.76 14.87
CA VAL A 261 -9.11 2.96 16.09
C VAL A 261 -10.61 2.66 16.25
N GLU A 262 -11.48 3.60 15.89
CA GLU A 262 -12.93 3.48 16.04
C GLU A 262 -13.58 2.75 14.86
N ALA A 263 -13.27 3.15 13.62
CA ALA A 263 -13.86 2.58 12.41
C ALA A 263 -13.50 1.09 12.24
N ASP A 264 -12.23 0.75 12.43
CA ASP A 264 -11.72 -0.55 12.01
C ASP A 264 -12.12 -1.71 12.95
N ALA A 265 -12.61 -1.39 14.16
CA ALA A 265 -13.20 -2.39 15.05
C ALA A 265 -14.47 -3.02 14.44
N VAL A 266 -15.12 -2.32 13.50
CA VAL A 266 -16.23 -2.86 12.71
C VAL A 266 -15.72 -3.42 11.38
N HIS A 267 -14.79 -2.74 10.72
CA HIS A 267 -14.27 -3.16 9.43
C HIS A 267 -13.58 -4.52 9.47
N GLU A 268 -12.91 -4.90 10.55
CA GLU A 268 -12.28 -6.23 10.66
C GLU A 268 -13.28 -7.37 10.45
N HIS A 269 -14.52 -7.21 10.95
CA HIS A 269 -15.57 -8.23 10.82
C HIS A 269 -16.20 -8.22 9.43
N ILE A 270 -16.45 -7.04 8.88
CA ILE A 270 -16.98 -6.87 7.52
C ILE A 270 -15.99 -7.47 6.52
N ALA A 271 -14.71 -7.14 6.62
CA ALA A 271 -13.71 -7.58 5.66
C ALA A 271 -13.42 -9.08 5.76
N ALA A 272 -13.26 -9.63 6.97
CA ALA A 272 -13.01 -11.06 7.13
C ALA A 272 -14.25 -11.90 6.76
N ARG A 273 -15.41 -11.59 7.34
CA ARG A 273 -16.60 -12.45 7.25
C ARG A 273 -17.46 -12.11 6.05
N ASP A 274 -17.90 -10.86 5.95
CA ASP A 274 -18.91 -10.46 4.98
C ASP A 274 -18.32 -10.29 3.56
N ILE A 275 -17.06 -9.90 3.45
CA ILE A 275 -16.31 -9.87 2.18
C ILE A 275 -15.66 -11.22 1.91
N CYS A 276 -14.59 -11.59 2.64
CA CYS A 276 -13.79 -12.78 2.30
C CYS A 276 -14.54 -14.10 2.51
N GLY A 277 -15.28 -14.24 3.62
CA GLY A 277 -16.12 -15.41 3.88
C GLY A 277 -17.17 -15.62 2.78
N SER A 278 -17.98 -14.59 2.49
CA SER A 278 -19.00 -14.65 1.43
C SER A 278 -18.39 -14.88 0.04
N LEU A 279 -17.23 -14.29 -0.25
CA LEU A 279 -16.56 -14.44 -1.54
C LEU A 279 -16.15 -15.90 -1.79
N VAL A 280 -15.54 -16.54 -0.80
CA VAL A 280 -15.08 -17.93 -0.92
C VAL A 280 -16.24 -18.92 -0.82
N GLU A 281 -17.29 -18.63 -0.05
CA GLU A 281 -18.51 -19.45 -0.07
C GLU A 281 -19.14 -19.49 -1.48
N ALA A 282 -19.15 -18.36 -2.18
CA ALA A 282 -19.69 -18.26 -3.54
C ALA A 282 -18.74 -18.83 -4.63
N ASP A 283 -17.42 -18.75 -4.43
CA ASP A 283 -16.40 -19.19 -5.38
C ASP A 283 -15.19 -19.82 -4.64
N PRO A 284 -15.30 -21.09 -4.19
CA PRO A 284 -14.30 -21.73 -3.33
C PRO A 284 -12.85 -21.73 -3.82
N PRO A 285 -12.56 -21.84 -5.14
CA PRO A 285 -11.20 -21.70 -5.66
C PRO A 285 -10.49 -20.38 -5.31
N LEU A 286 -11.22 -19.30 -4.98
CA LEU A 286 -10.62 -18.02 -4.58
C LEU A 286 -9.92 -18.05 -3.22
N ARG A 287 -10.12 -19.11 -2.42
CA ARG A 287 -9.49 -19.26 -1.10
C ARG A 287 -7.97 -19.07 -1.18
N GLU A 288 -7.31 -19.69 -2.15
CA GLU A 288 -5.84 -19.62 -2.27
C GLU A 288 -5.35 -18.18 -2.49
N ASP A 289 -6.03 -17.44 -3.36
CA ASP A 289 -5.70 -16.04 -3.61
C ASP A 289 -6.02 -15.17 -2.39
N VAL A 290 -7.13 -15.40 -1.67
CA VAL A 290 -7.46 -14.68 -0.43
C VAL A 290 -6.35 -14.85 0.61
N LEU A 291 -5.91 -16.07 0.88
CA LEU A 291 -4.83 -16.31 1.83
C LEU A 291 -3.50 -15.70 1.37
N PHE A 292 -3.20 -15.78 0.07
CA PHE A 292 -2.02 -15.14 -0.51
C PHE A 292 -2.04 -13.61 -0.34
N GLY A 293 -3.17 -12.96 -0.61
CA GLY A 293 -3.31 -11.51 -0.43
C GLY A 293 -3.13 -11.06 1.01
N ALA A 294 -3.73 -11.79 1.96
CA ALA A 294 -3.56 -11.54 3.38
C ALA A 294 -2.09 -11.70 3.82
N ALA A 295 -1.45 -12.78 3.38
CA ALA A 295 -0.05 -13.03 3.64
C ALA A 295 0.86 -11.94 3.06
N ALA A 296 0.58 -11.47 1.84
CA ALA A 296 1.33 -10.38 1.21
C ALA A 296 1.22 -9.06 1.99
N CYS A 297 0.03 -8.72 2.48
CA CYS A 297 -0.19 -7.55 3.33
C CYS A 297 0.71 -7.58 4.56
N VAL A 298 0.58 -8.63 5.40
CA VAL A 298 1.32 -8.71 6.67
C VAL A 298 2.83 -8.89 6.45
N HIS A 299 3.24 -9.60 5.39
CA HIS A 299 4.65 -9.80 5.07
C HIS A 299 5.33 -8.50 4.65
N LEU A 300 4.73 -7.75 3.72
CA LEU A 300 5.32 -6.51 3.22
C LEU A 300 5.40 -5.45 4.33
N ASP A 301 4.36 -5.34 5.16
CA ASP A 301 4.38 -4.41 6.30
C ASP A 301 5.42 -4.81 7.36
N ALA A 302 5.59 -6.10 7.62
CA ALA A 302 6.62 -6.61 8.52
C ALA A 302 8.04 -6.30 7.99
N VAL A 303 8.29 -6.50 6.69
CA VAL A 303 9.56 -6.16 6.04
C VAL A 303 9.81 -4.65 6.07
N ALA A 304 8.81 -3.83 5.76
CA ALA A 304 8.93 -2.37 5.80
C ALA A 304 9.26 -1.89 7.23
N GLY A 305 8.56 -2.41 8.22
CA GLY A 305 8.80 -2.09 9.63
C GLY A 305 10.19 -2.48 10.12
N GLU A 306 10.68 -3.67 9.75
CA GLU A 306 12.04 -4.11 10.05
C GLU A 306 13.08 -3.17 9.42
N LYS A 307 12.92 -2.81 8.13
CA LYS A 307 13.85 -1.91 7.45
C LYS A 307 13.87 -0.51 8.04
N MET A 308 12.72 0.01 8.46
CA MET A 308 12.63 1.30 9.13
C MET A 308 13.37 1.27 10.47
N ILE A 309 13.05 0.30 11.33
CA ILE A 309 13.68 0.15 12.65
C ILE A 309 15.19 -0.08 12.52
N ASP A 310 15.62 -0.93 11.59
CA ASP A 310 17.05 -1.19 11.35
C ASP A 310 17.83 0.06 10.96
N ALA A 311 17.25 0.96 10.17
CA ALA A 311 17.89 2.21 9.78
C ALA A 311 17.99 3.16 10.97
N TRP A 312 16.89 3.33 11.71
CA TRP A 312 16.82 4.20 12.87
C TRP A 312 17.72 3.75 14.03
N MET A 313 17.82 2.44 14.28
CA MET A 313 18.75 1.87 15.27
C MET A 313 20.22 2.04 14.90
N ARG A 314 20.51 2.40 13.64
CA ARG A 314 21.85 2.75 13.14
C ARG A 314 22.01 4.25 12.93
N ASP A 315 21.16 5.07 13.54
CA ASP A 315 21.13 6.53 13.41
C ASP A 315 21.14 6.98 11.93
N SER A 316 20.48 6.22 11.06
CA SER A 316 20.39 6.47 9.62
C SER A 316 18.96 6.81 9.22
N SER A 317 18.79 7.74 8.28
CA SER A 317 17.49 8.04 7.69
C SER A 317 16.98 6.85 6.87
N THR A 318 15.66 6.66 6.89
CA THR A 318 14.98 5.69 6.03
C THR A 318 14.73 6.22 4.62
N LEU A 319 14.80 7.54 4.45
CA LEU A 319 14.55 8.21 3.19
C LEU A 319 15.82 8.19 2.33
N LEU A 320 15.62 8.03 1.01
CA LEU A 320 16.67 8.22 0.03
C LEU A 320 17.18 9.67 0.10
N PRO A 321 18.48 9.90 -0.17
CA PRO A 321 19.02 11.24 -0.25
C PRO A 321 18.32 12.01 -1.37
N GLU A 322 18.17 13.32 -1.18
CA GLU A 322 17.74 14.19 -2.28
C GLU A 322 18.76 14.05 -3.41
N LEU A 323 18.30 13.58 -4.56
CA LEU A 323 19.07 13.73 -5.79
C LEU A 323 19.20 15.23 -6.00
N GLY A 324 20.44 15.73 -6.01
CA GLY A 324 20.69 17.15 -6.20
C GLY A 324 20.01 17.58 -7.48
N ARG A 325 18.90 18.33 -7.37
CA ARG A 325 18.37 19.08 -8.50
C ARG A 325 19.49 20.04 -8.87
N GLU A 326 20.23 19.74 -9.93
CA GLU A 326 21.03 20.77 -10.58
C GLU A 326 20.04 21.87 -10.93
N VAL A 327 20.08 22.94 -10.14
CA VAL A 327 19.34 24.17 -10.41
C VAL A 327 19.84 24.65 -11.77
N ALA A 328 19.00 24.49 -12.79
CA ALA A 328 19.21 25.08 -14.11
C ALA A 328 19.15 26.61 -14.03
#